data_AF-A0A7W0ZS29-F1
#
_entry.id   AF-A0A7W0ZS29-F1
#
_cell.length_a   1.000
_cell.length_b   1.000
_cell.length_c   1.000
_cell.angle_alpha   90.00
_cell.angle_beta   90.00
_cell.angle_gamma   90.00
#
_symmetry.space_group_name_H-M   'P 1'
#
loop_
_entity.id
_entity.type
_entity.pdbx_description
1 polymer ?
#
loop_
_entity_poly.entity_id
_entity_poly.type
_entity_poly.pdbx_seq_one_letter_code
_entity_poly.pdbx_strand_id
1 'polypeptide(L)'
;MLVLRAAGKAMTLGELAMQLQVGRDVLRRVAGEVAASGVVELIDGDALQLKSGTWEAEIAEAADLYETEPKTLIKVLSRISMERIRSLAARTFADAFRIRRKDGD
;
A
#
# COMPACT_ATOMS: atom_id res chain seq x y z
N MET A 1 0.40 -0.82 9.72
CA MET A 1 -1.00 -0.38 9.79
C MET A 1 -1.70 -0.87 11.06
N LEU A 2 -1.53 -2.14 11.45
CA LEU A 2 -1.95 -2.67 12.77
C LEU A 2 -1.48 -1.81 13.95
N VAL A 3 -0.23 -1.34 13.91
CA VAL A 3 0.34 -0.45 14.93
C VAL A 3 -0.42 0.88 15.06
N LEU A 4 -0.74 1.53 13.94
CA LEU A 4 -1.52 2.78 13.92
C LEU A 4 -2.97 2.56 14.39
N ARG A 5 -3.56 1.41 14.03
CA ARG A 5 -4.91 1.02 14.47
C ARG A 5 -4.94 0.75 15.98
N ALA A 6 -3.96 0.02 16.50
CA ALA A 6 -3.83 -0.28 17.93
C ALA A 6 -3.57 0.99 18.77
N ALA A 7 -2.86 1.98 18.20
CA ALA A 7 -2.63 3.25 18.87
C ALA A 7 -3.89 4.12 18.99
N GLY A 8 -4.85 3.99 18.06
CA GLY A 8 -6.10 4.76 18.06
C GLY A 8 -5.92 6.28 17.92
N LYS A 9 -4.70 6.74 17.62
CA LYS A 9 -4.29 8.14 17.53
C LYS A 9 -3.18 8.30 16.50
N ALA A 10 -2.90 9.54 16.11
CA ALA A 10 -1.76 9.85 15.26
C ALA A 10 -0.46 9.39 15.94
N MET A 11 0.43 8.77 15.16
CA MET A 11 1.77 8.38 15.62
C MET A 11 2.84 9.03 14.78
N THR A 12 3.93 9.44 15.42
CA THR A 12 5.08 9.99 14.70
C THR A 12 5.83 8.90 13.93
N LEU A 13 6.49 9.27 12.84
CA LEU A 13 7.38 8.38 12.09
C LEU A 13 8.51 7.83 12.98
N GLY A 14 8.94 8.59 13.99
CA GLY A 14 9.93 8.16 14.98
C GLY A 14 9.42 7.03 15.88
N GLU A 15 8.22 7.17 16.43
CA GLU A 15 7.58 6.11 17.24
C GLU A 15 7.33 4.84 16.41
N LEU A 16 6.85 5.03 15.19
CA LEU A 16 6.58 3.92 14.27
C LEU A 16 7.89 3.22 13.84
N ALA A 17 8.97 3.97 13.64
CA ALA A 17 10.30 3.44 13.35
C ALA A 17 10.86 2.59 14.48
N MET A 18 10.69 3.03 15.74
CA MET A 18 11.11 2.26 16.89
C MET A 18 10.32 0.95 17.03
N GLN A 19 9.00 0.98 16.86
CA GLN A 19 8.17 -0.22 16.97
C GLN A 19 8.41 -1.23 15.85
N LEU A 20 8.63 -0.75 14.63
CA LEU A 20 8.86 -1.62 13.47
C LEU A 20 10.33 -1.96 13.25
N GLN A 21 11.24 -1.42 14.08
CA GLN A 21 12.70 -1.60 13.97
C GLN A 21 13.24 -1.31 12.57
N VAL A 22 12.71 -0.27 11.92
CA VAL A 22 13.11 0.16 10.57
C VAL A 22 13.60 1.60 10.59
N GLY A 23 14.50 1.93 9.66
CA GLY A 23 15.03 3.29 9.52
C GLY A 23 13.93 4.31 9.21
N ARG A 24 13.98 5.47 9.88
CA ARG A 24 13.01 6.57 9.71
C ARG A 24 12.88 7.03 8.26
N ASP A 25 13.99 7.05 7.51
CA ASP A 25 13.97 7.48 6.09
C ASP A 25 13.21 6.50 5.19
N VAL A 26 13.33 5.19 5.45
CA VAL A 26 12.56 4.16 4.75
C VAL A 26 11.07 4.35 5.05
N LEU A 27 10.75 4.55 6.32
CA LEU A 27 9.38 4.82 6.76
C LEU A 27 8.80 6.09 6.16
N ARG A 28 9.57 7.18 6.04
CA ARG A 28 9.12 8.42 5.39
C ARG A 28 8.74 8.20 3.93
N ARG A 29 9.53 7.42 3.18
CA ARG A 29 9.21 7.10 1.77
C ARG A 29 7.91 6.28 1.67
N VAL A 30 7.81 5.22 2.46
CA VAL A 30 6.62 4.35 2.48
C VAL A 30 5.38 5.12 2.96
N ALA A 31 5.53 5.98 3.96
CA ALA A 31 4.46 6.84 4.48
C ALA A 31 3.87 7.74 3.39
N GLY A 32 4.72 8.35 2.55
CA GLY A 32 4.27 9.15 1.42
C GLY A 32 3.48 8.35 0.39
N GLU A 33 3.93 7.13 0.08
CA GLU A 33 3.24 6.23 -0.85
C GLU A 33 1.87 5.76 -0.33
N VAL A 34 1.80 5.40 0.95
CA VAL A 34 0.54 4.98 1.59
C VAL A 34 -0.40 6.17 1.82
N ALA A 35 0.13 7.38 2.05
CA ALA A 35 -0.70 8.58 2.11
C ALA A 35 -1.31 8.92 0.74
N ALA A 36 -0.54 8.73 -0.33
CA ALA A 36 -1.02 8.89 -1.70
C ALA A 36 -2.13 7.87 -2.07
N SER A 37 -2.18 6.72 -1.40
CA SER A 37 -3.28 5.76 -1.57
C SER A 37 -4.57 6.15 -0.82
N GLY A 38 -4.56 7.27 -0.08
CA GLY A 38 -5.75 7.80 0.61
C GLY A 38 -6.14 7.07 1.89
N VAL A 39 -5.32 6.12 2.34
CA VAL A 39 -5.59 5.28 3.52
C VAL A 39 -5.05 5.92 4.81
N VAL A 40 -3.91 6.59 4.71
CA VAL A 40 -3.35 7.34 5.84
C VAL A 40 -3.22 8.81 5.46
N GLU A 41 -3.20 9.65 6.47
CA GLU A 41 -2.83 11.05 6.36
C GLU A 41 -1.46 11.27 7.00
N LEU A 42 -0.62 12.03 6.31
CA LEU A 42 0.63 12.52 6.86
C LEU A 42 0.40 13.97 7.33
N ILE A 43 0.38 14.16 8.65
CA ILE A 43 0.19 15.43 9.34
C ILE A 43 1.57 16.05 9.58
N ASP A 44 1.73 17.30 9.16
CA ASP A 44 2.96 18.10 9.34
C ASP A 44 4.26 17.40 8.87
N GLY A 45 4.14 16.44 7.94
CA GLY A 45 5.28 15.71 7.39
C GLY A 45 5.92 14.66 8.31
N ASP A 46 5.38 14.44 9.52
CA ASP A 46 6.01 13.56 10.50
C ASP A 46 5.05 12.70 11.33
N ALA A 47 3.75 13.00 11.37
CA ALA A 47 2.76 12.19 12.05
C ALA A 47 1.85 11.47 11.06
N LEU A 48 1.60 10.19 11.29
CA LEU A 48 0.69 9.37 10.49
C LEU A 48 -0.59 9.10 11.26
N GLN A 49 -1.72 9.24 10.59
CA GLN A 49 -3.03 8.88 11.11
C GLN A 49 -3.81 8.08 10.05
N LEU A 50 -4.65 7.15 10.48
CA LEU A 50 -5.62 6.54 9.57
C LEU A 50 -6.67 7.59 9.20
N LYS A 51 -6.93 7.77 7.90
CA LYS A 51 -8.09 8.58 7.48
C LYS A 51 -9.38 7.85 7.86
N SER A 52 -10.47 8.58 8.05
CA SER A 52 -11.78 7.93 8.16
C SER A 52 -12.32 7.67 6.76
N GLY A 53 -12.84 6.47 6.49
CA GLY A 53 -13.29 6.13 5.14
C GLY A 53 -13.99 4.79 5.02
N THR A 54 -14.55 4.54 3.84
CA THR A 54 -15.29 3.30 3.55
C THR A 54 -14.41 2.06 3.53
N TRP A 55 -13.08 2.24 3.45
CA TRP A 55 -12.07 1.18 3.38
C TRP A 55 -11.70 0.59 4.76
N GLU A 56 -12.24 1.14 5.86
CA GLU A 56 -11.93 0.70 7.23
C GLU A 56 -12.25 -0.78 7.46
N ALA A 57 -13.33 -1.29 6.86
CA ALA A 57 -13.74 -2.67 6.99
C ALA A 57 -12.76 -3.63 6.30
N GLU A 58 -12.36 -3.32 5.08
CA GLU A 58 -11.42 -4.13 4.30
C GLU A 58 -10.02 -4.11 4.92
N ILE A 59 -9.63 -2.98 5.49
CA ILE A 59 -8.37 -2.87 6.24
C ILE A 59 -8.43 -3.64 7.56
N ALA A 60 -9.57 -3.59 8.25
CA ALA A 60 -9.77 -4.37 9.46
C ALA A 60 -9.69 -5.87 9.18
N GLU A 61 -10.31 -6.33 8.09
CA GLU A 61 -10.25 -7.72 7.63
C GLU A 61 -8.83 -8.12 7.25
N ALA A 62 -8.12 -7.30 6.45
CA ALA A 62 -6.73 -7.58 6.09
C ALA A 62 -5.79 -7.61 7.31
N ALA A 63 -6.04 -6.76 8.31
CA ALA A 63 -5.31 -6.74 9.56
C ALA A 63 -5.57 -7.98 10.41
N ASP A 64 -6.82 -8.43 10.49
CA ASP A 64 -7.19 -9.67 11.19
C ASP A 64 -6.56 -10.90 10.50
N LEU A 65 -6.57 -10.93 9.17
CA LEU A 65 -5.89 -11.97 8.37
C LEU A 65 -4.37 -11.96 8.59
N TYR A 66 -3.75 -10.81 8.82
CA TYR A 66 -2.33 -10.72 9.12
C TYR A 66 -1.98 -11.36 10.47
N GLU A 67 -2.82 -11.14 11.49
CA GLU A 67 -2.59 -11.66 12.84
C GLU A 67 -2.87 -13.15 12.94
N THR A 68 -3.96 -13.61 12.31
CA THR A 68 -4.41 -15.00 12.39
C THR A 68 -3.73 -15.90 11.36
N GLU A 69 -3.54 -15.42 10.14
CA GLU A 69 -3.07 -16.22 8.99
C GLU A 69 -2.13 -15.44 8.05
N PRO A 70 -0.93 -15.03 8.50
CA PRO A 70 -0.04 -14.16 7.73
C PRO A 70 0.36 -14.76 6.37
N LYS A 71 0.46 -16.10 6.27
CA LYS A 71 0.74 -16.80 5.00
C LYS A 71 -0.41 -16.65 4.00
N THR A 72 -1.65 -16.64 4.48
CA THR A 72 -2.84 -16.48 3.65
C THR A 72 -2.90 -15.05 3.10
N LEU A 73 -2.60 -14.04 3.92
CA LEU A 73 -2.52 -12.66 3.46
C LEU A 73 -1.45 -12.46 2.37
N ILE A 74 -0.25 -13.02 2.56
CA ILE A 74 0.83 -12.93 1.57
C ILE A 74 0.42 -13.56 0.24
N LYS A 75 -0.29 -14.71 0.27
CA LYS A 75 -0.82 -15.35 -0.95
C LYS A 75 -1.84 -14.47 -1.66
N VAL A 76 -2.76 -13.85 -0.92
CA VAL A 76 -3.78 -12.94 -1.47
C VAL A 76 -3.11 -11.73 -2.11
N LEU A 77 -2.19 -11.07 -1.41
CA LEU A 77 -1.45 -9.92 -1.93
C LEU A 77 -0.61 -10.28 -3.15
N SER A 78 0.07 -11.43 -3.12
CA SER A 78 0.88 -11.92 -4.25
C SER A 78 0.03 -12.19 -5.50
N ARG A 79 -1.17 -12.76 -5.32
CA ARG A 79 -2.12 -12.99 -6.41
C ARG A 79 -2.58 -11.66 -7.02
N ILE A 80 -2.96 -10.67 -6.20
CA ILE A 80 -3.38 -9.34 -6.66
C ILE A 80 -2.24 -8.65 -7.43
N SER A 81 -1.03 -8.68 -6.91
CA SER A 81 0.15 -8.11 -7.58
C SER A 81 0.41 -8.79 -8.93
N MET A 82 0.33 -10.12 -8.99
CA MET A 82 0.49 -10.88 -10.23
C MET A 82 -0.58 -10.55 -11.28
N GLU A 83 -1.84 -10.38 -10.87
CA GLU A 83 -2.93 -9.97 -11.77
C GLU A 83 -2.70 -8.56 -12.32
N ARG A 84 -2.26 -7.62 -11.48
CA ARG A 84 -1.91 -6.26 -11.92
C ARG A 84 -0.75 -6.27 -12.90
N ILE A 85 0.32 -7.00 -12.61
CA ILE A 85 1.48 -7.14 -13.54
C ILE A 85 1.01 -7.71 -14.88
N ARG A 86 0.18 -8.76 -14.87
CA ARG A 86 -0.37 -9.33 -16.10
C ARG A 86 -1.23 -8.33 -16.87
N SER A 87 -2.10 -7.58 -16.19
CA SER A 87 -2.94 -6.56 -16.83
C SER A 87 -2.09 -5.44 -17.44
N LEU A 88 -1.04 -5.00 -16.74
CA LEU A 88 -0.15 -3.93 -17.16
C LEU A 88 0.73 -4.38 -18.33
N ALA A 89 1.23 -5.62 -18.30
CA ALA A 89 1.93 -6.25 -19.41
C ALA A 89 1.01 -6.38 -20.64
N ALA A 90 -0.23 -6.85 -20.46
CA ALA A 90 -1.19 -6.97 -21.55
C ALA A 90 -1.50 -5.62 -22.22
N ARG A 91 -1.64 -4.53 -21.44
CA ARG A 91 -1.79 -3.17 -21.99
C ARG A 91 -0.55 -2.72 -22.73
N THR A 92 0.63 -2.90 -22.15
CA THR A 92 1.92 -2.53 -22.77
C THR A 92 2.13 -3.26 -24.10
N PHE A 93 1.80 -4.55 -24.17
CA PHE A 93 1.81 -5.31 -25.42
C PHE A 93 0.80 -4.75 -26.42
N ALA A 94 -0.44 -4.48 -26.01
CA ALA A 94 -1.46 -3.91 -26.89
C ALA A 94 -1.06 -2.53 -27.45
N ASP A 95 -0.42 -1.69 -26.65
CA ASP A 95 0.08 -0.37 -27.07
C ASP A 95 1.24 -0.52 -28.07
N ALA A 96 2.18 -1.45 -27.84
CA ALA A 96 3.27 -1.74 -28.77
C ALA A 96 2.77 -2.24 -30.14
N PHE A 97 1.71 -3.07 -30.17
CA PHE A 97 1.09 -3.51 -31.43
C PHE A 97 0.32 -2.40 -32.15
N ARG A 98 -0.22 -1.41 -31.43
CA ARG A 98 -0.87 -0.24 -32.02
C ARG A 98 0.12 0.71 -32.69
N ILE A 99 1.28 0.93 -32.08
CA ILE A 99 2.34 1.81 -32.62
C ILE A 99 2.87 1.24 -33.95
N ARG A 100 3.13 -0.07 -34.00
CA ARG A 100 3.64 -0.73 -35.22
C ARG A 100 2.67 -0.68 -36.42
N ARG A 101 1.38 -0.46 -36.20
CA ARG A 101 0.37 -0.39 -37.26
C ARG A 101 0.18 1.01 -37.83
N LYS A 102 0.75 2.05 -37.20
CA LYS A 102 0.61 3.45 -37.60
C LYS A 102 1.79 3.96 -38.44
N ASP A 103 2.95 3.31 -38.35
CA ASP A 103 4.18 3.65 -39.09
C ASP A 103 4.39 2.80 -40.36
N GLY A 104 3.40 2.01 -40.77
CA GLY A 104 3.51 0.99 -41.83
C GLY A 104 2.49 1.11 -42.96
N ASP A 105 1.94 2.30 -43.20
CA ASP A 105 1.09 2.63 -44.36
C ASP A 105 1.71 3.80 -45.13
#